data_AF-F9Q9E5-F1
#
_entry.id   AF-F9Q9E5-F1
#
_cell.length_a   1.000
_cell.length_b   1.000
_cell.length_c   1.000
_cell.angle_alpha   90.00
_cell.angle_beta   90.00
_cell.angle_gamma   90.00
#
_symmetry.space_group_name_H-M   'P 1'
#
loop_
_entity.id
_entity.type
_entity.pdbx_description
1 polymer ?
#
loop_
_entity_poly.entity_id
_entity_poly.type
_entity_poly.pdbx_seq_one_letter_code
_entity_poly.pdbx_strand_id
1 'polypeptide(L)' 'MDLALREPATKEEKAFVAFCRGERAPETFFEKTWNKYRTRINTAKRVYTLSGDVTADASGNEDYSGD' A
#
# COMPACT_ATOMS: atom_id res chain seq x y z
N MET A 1 8.08 -1.22 -17.82
CA MET A 1 9.21 -1.97 -18.39
C MET A 1 8.98 -3.42 -18.07
N ASP A 2 8.54 -4.18 -19.07
CA ASP A 2 8.46 -5.64 -19.04
C ASP A 2 9.38 -6.07 -20.18
N LEU A 3 10.69 -6.07 -19.90
CA LEU A 3 11.71 -6.52 -20.86
C LEU A 3 11.60 -8.04 -20.88
N ALA A 4 10.65 -8.52 -21.68
CA ALA A 4 10.27 -9.91 -21.90
C ALA A 4 11.38 -10.73 -22.58
N LEU A 5 12.57 -10.80 -21.96
CA LEU A 5 13.68 -11.58 -22.50
C LEU A 5 13.54 -13.08 -22.20
N ARG A 6 12.61 -13.49 -21.34
CA ARG A 6 12.37 -14.91 -21.07
C ARG A 6 10.89 -15.20 -20.82
N GLU A 7 10.37 -16.17 -21.57
CA GLU A 7 9.03 -16.70 -21.35
C GLU A 7 8.98 -17.61 -20.10
N PRO A 8 7.83 -17.65 -19.40
CA PRO A 8 7.63 -18.56 -18.27
C PRO A 8 7.65 -20.01 -18.77
N ALA A 9 8.64 -20.78 -18.32
CA ALA A 9 8.89 -22.14 -18.79
C ALA A 9 8.22 -23.17 -17.86
N THR A 10 8.32 -22.97 -16.54
CA THR A 10 7.78 -23.91 -15.55
C THR A 10 6.31 -23.63 -15.23
N LYS A 11 5.65 -24.62 -14.64
CA LYS A 11 4.24 -24.50 -14.22
C LYS A 11 4.08 -23.42 -13.15
N GLU A 12 5.02 -23.30 -12.21
CA GLU A 12 4.96 -22.25 -11.18
C GLU A 12 5.11 -20.87 -11.80
N GLU A 13 6.04 -20.69 -12.75
CA GLU A 13 6.25 -19.41 -13.42
C GLU A 13 5.00 -18.96 -14.17
N LYS A 14 4.37 -19.88 -14.91
CA LYS A 14 3.10 -19.59 -15.62
C LYS A 14 1.99 -19.20 -14.64
N ALA A 15 1.86 -19.92 -13.52
CA ALA A 15 0.88 -19.63 -12.50
C ALA A 15 1.12 -18.28 -11.80
N PHE A 16 2.38 -17.90 -11.60
CA PHE A 16 2.78 -16.63 -11.02
C PHE A 16 2.53 -15.46 -11.99
N VAL A 17 2.84 -15.63 -13.28
CA VAL A 17 2.53 -14.63 -14.32
C VAL A 17 1.03 -14.40 -14.42
N ALA A 18 0.21 -15.46 -14.46
CA ALA A 18 -1.25 -15.36 -14.47
C ALA A 18 -1.77 -14.63 -13.22
N PHE A 19 -1.21 -14.92 -12.04
CA PHE A 19 -1.51 -14.19 -10.81
C PHE A 19 -1.14 -12.70 -10.90
N CYS A 20 0.05 -12.36 -11.39
CA CYS A 20 0.50 -10.97 -11.53
C CYS A 20 -0.40 -10.15 -12.48
N ARG A 21 -0.96 -10.79 -13.51
CA ARG A 21 -1.94 -10.23 -14.44
C ARG A 21 -3.36 -10.13 -13.87
N GLY A 22 -3.63 -10.79 -12.74
CA GLY A 22 -4.95 -10.82 -12.10
C GLY A 22 -5.91 -11.86 -12.68
N GLU A 23 -5.43 -12.74 -13.56
CA GLU A 23 -6.21 -13.83 -14.16
C GLU A 23 -6.43 -15.00 -13.18
N ARG A 24 -5.67 -15.03 -12.08
CA ARG A 24 -5.76 -16.05 -11.03
C ARG A 24 -5.63 -15.43 -9.64
N ALA A 25 -6.38 -15.98 -8.68
CA ALA A 25 -6.27 -15.62 -7.27
C ALA A 25 -4.94 -16.09 -6.65
N PRO A 26 -4.40 -15.39 -5.63
CA PRO A 26 -3.19 -15.82 -4.92
C PRO A 26 -3.47 -17.08 -4.09
N GLU A 27 -2.79 -18.18 -4.41
CA GLU A 27 -2.95 -19.45 -3.68
C GLU A 27 -1.77 -19.72 -2.77
N THR A 28 -0.56 -19.46 -3.28
CA THR A 28 0.67 -19.73 -2.54
C THR A 28 0.95 -18.67 -1.48
N PHE A 29 1.79 -19.01 -0.49
CA PHE A 29 2.23 -18.06 0.53
C PHE A 29 2.92 -16.83 -0.08
N PHE A 30 3.76 -17.04 -1.11
CA PHE A 30 4.47 -15.97 -1.79
C PHE A 30 3.51 -15.03 -2.53
N GLU A 31 2.53 -15.58 -3.24
CA GLU A 31 1.53 -14.79 -3.96
C GLU A 31 0.65 -13.96 -3.03
N LYS A 32 0.22 -14.56 -1.91
CA LYS A 32 -0.56 -13.83 -0.89
C LYS A 32 0.24 -12.69 -0.29
N THR A 33 1.52 -12.93 0.01
CA THR A 33 2.43 -11.91 0.54
C THR A 33 2.67 -10.80 -0.48
N TRP A 34 2.92 -11.16 -1.74
CA TRP A 34 3.09 -10.21 -2.84
C TRP A 34 1.84 -9.36 -3.08
N ASN A 35 0.66 -9.99 -3.11
CA ASN A 35 -0.60 -9.28 -3.29
C ASN A 35 -0.85 -8.27 -2.16
N LYS A 36 -0.62 -8.68 -0.91
CA LYS A 36 -0.72 -7.80 0.26
C LYS A 36 0.24 -6.61 0.15
N TYR A 37 1.48 -6.85 -0.26
CA TYR A 37 2.46 -5.78 -0.47
C TYR A 37 1.99 -4.81 -1.57
N ARG A 38 1.65 -5.32 -2.75
CA ARG A 38 1.19 -4.53 -3.90
C ARG A 38 -0.02 -3.65 -3.55
N THR A 39 -0.99 -4.24 -2.84
CA THR A 39 -2.19 -3.53 -2.38
C THR A 39 -1.81 -2.35 -1.49
N ARG A 40 -0.91 -2.55 -0.53
CA ARG A 40 -0.49 -1.50 0.41
C ARG A 40 0.26 -0.36 -0.27
N ILE A 41 1.15 -0.65 -1.22
CA ILE A 41 1.93 0.39 -1.90
C ILE A 41 1.10 1.17 -2.93
N ASN A 42 0.11 0.53 -3.55
CA ASN A 42 -0.76 1.17 -4.54
C ASN A 42 -1.95 1.89 -3.90
N THR A 43 -2.17 1.75 -2.59
CA THR A 43 -3.23 2.48 -1.90
C THR A 43 -2.87 3.96 -1.87
N ALA A 44 -3.65 4.78 -2.58
CA ALA A 44 -3.51 6.23 -2.54
C ALA A 44 -3.71 6.72 -1.10
N LYS A 45 -2.73 7.48 -0.58
CA LYS A 45 -2.83 8.13 0.73
C LYS A 45 -3.08 9.61 0.54
N ARG A 46 -4.05 10.15 1.27
CA ARG A 46 -4.22 11.60 1.39
C ARG A 46 -3.14 12.10 2.35
N VAL A 47 -2.22 12.89 1.84
CA VAL A 47 -1.20 13.57 2.64
C VAL A 47 -1.70 14.98 2.88
N TYR A 48 -1.78 15.38 4.15
CA TYR A 48 -2.15 16.73 4.55
C TYR A 48 -0.90 17.46 5.03
N THR A 49 -0.65 18.64 4.47
CA THR A 49 0.42 19.52 4.94
C THR A 49 -0.13 20.38 6.07
N LEU A 50 0.39 20.17 7.28
CA LEU A 50 0.15 21.07 8.41
C LEU A 50 1.14 22.22 8.31
N SER A 51 0.81 23.24 7.52
CA SER A 51 1.46 24.55 7.57
C SER A 51 0.39 25.62 7.73
N GLY A 52 0.10 25.95 8.99
CA GLY A 52 -0.74 27.06 9.42
C GLY A 52 -0.21 27.52 10.77
N ASP A 53 -0.11 28.82 10.96
CA ASP A 53 0.33 29.46 12.18
C ASP A 53 -0.50 28.91 13.37
N VAL A 54 0.12 28.13 14.28
CA VAL A 54 -0.54 27.54 15.48
C VAL A 54 -0.83 28.62 16.54
N THR A 55 -0.73 29.89 16.16
CA THR A 55 -0.95 31.04 17.03
C THR A 55 -2.41 31.50 17.04
N ALA A 56 -3.25 31.02 16.12
CA ALA A 56 -4.67 31.42 16.06
C ALA A 56 -5.61 30.53 16.89
N ASP A 57 -5.20 29.31 17.23
CA ASP A 57 -5.97 28.30 17.97
C ASP A 57 -5.50 28.12 19.43
N ALA A 58 -4.43 28.82 19.83
CA ALA A 58 -3.98 28.91 21.23
C ALA A 58 -4.73 29.96 22.07
N SER A 59 -5.93 30.41 21.65
CA SER A 59 -6.80 31.31 22.43
C SER A 59 -8.00 30.61 23.08
N GLY A 60 -7.92 29.30 23.30
CA GLY A 60 -8.87 28.50 24.07
C GLY A 60 -8.16 27.69 25.15
N ASN A 61 -7.48 28.37 26.08
CA ASN A 61 -6.98 27.76 27.32
C ASN A 61 -8.18 27.42 28.20
N GLU A 62 -8.84 26.31 27.91
CA GLU A 62 -9.91 25.75 28.74
C GLU A 62 -9.28 24.91 29.86
N ASP A 63 -9.47 25.40 31.08
CA ASP A 63 -8.93 24.96 32.35
C ASP A 63 -8.88 23.43 32.55
N TYR A 64 -7.67 22.89 32.73
CA TYR A 64 -7.46 21.62 33.42
C TYR A 64 -7.44 21.90 34.93
N SER A 65 -8.61 21.93 35.58
CA SER A 65 -8.69 21.85 37.05
C SER A 65 -8.46 20.40 37.46
N GLY A 66 -7.25 20.11 37.93
CA GLY A 66 -6.97 18.90 38.71
C GLY A 66 -7.41 19.10 40.16
N ASP A 67 -8.46 18.40 40.55
CA ASP A 67 -8.70 17.92 41.93
C ASP A 67 -8.97 16.41 41.86
#